data_AF-A0A7W9L4B4-F1
#
_entry.id   AF-A0A7W9L4B4-F1
#
_cell.length_a   1.000
_cell.length_b   1.000
_cell.length_c   1.000
_cell.angle_alpha   90.00
_cell.angle_beta   90.00
_cell.angle_gamma   90.00
#
_symmetry.space_group_name_H-M   'P 1'
#
loop_
_entity.id
_entity.type
_entity.pdbx_description
1 polymer ?
#
loop_
_entity_poly.entity_id
_entity_poly.type
_entity_poly.pdbx_seq_one_letter_code
_entity_poly.pdbx_strand_id
1 'polypeptide(L)'
;MTRVRRAGFSVATGAHRVAYYLHTGYWGVGNRGPVIRHLCHNHACCNPRHLLVGSRSSNVWDSQMRRLGVDLVAVRMLVERPQQRTRVRAAA
;
A
#
# COMPACT_ATOMS: atom_id res chain seq x y z
N MET A 1 8.32 3.19 -14.53
CA MET A 1 8.63 3.77 -13.20
C MET A 1 8.17 5.23 -13.21
N THR A 2 7.66 5.75 -12.09
CA THR A 2 7.12 7.13 -11.99
C THR A 2 8.23 8.10 -11.58
N ARG A 3 8.31 9.29 -12.18
CA ARG A 3 9.24 10.35 -11.75
C ARG A 3 8.56 11.34 -10.82
N VAL A 4 9.23 11.71 -9.73
CA VAL A 4 8.77 12.75 -8.79
C VAL A 4 9.90 13.72 -8.47
N ARG A 5 9.58 14.99 -8.20
CA ARG A 5 10.57 15.99 -7.74
C ARG A 5 10.71 15.94 -6.23
N ARG A 6 11.93 15.78 -5.71
CA ARG A 6 12.23 15.75 -4.27
C ARG A 6 13.54 16.49 -4.01
N ALA A 7 13.51 17.48 -3.12
CA ALA A 7 14.67 18.32 -2.78
C ALA A 7 15.38 18.91 -4.02
N GLY A 8 14.62 19.34 -5.03
CA GLY A 8 15.15 19.89 -6.29
C GLY A 8 15.46 18.84 -7.38
N PHE A 9 15.66 17.57 -7.01
CA PHE A 9 16.05 16.50 -7.93
C PHE A 9 14.86 15.68 -8.44
N SER A 10 14.95 15.16 -9.67
CA SER A 10 13.99 14.19 -10.22
C SER A 10 14.40 12.77 -9.83
N VAL A 11 13.60 12.09 -9.01
CA VAL A 11 13.86 10.71 -8.56
C VAL A 11 12.84 9.73 -9.16
N ALA A 12 13.31 8.55 -9.56
CA ALA A 12 12.45 7.47 -10.02
C ALA A 12 11.90 6.66 -8.83
N THR A 13 10.61 6.34 -8.85
CA THR A 13 9.93 5.58 -7.81
C THR A 13 8.83 4.67 -8.40
N GLY A 14 8.33 3.74 -7.59
CA GLY A 14 7.19 2.90 -7.96
C GLY A 14 5.88 3.69 -7.98
N ALA A 15 5.03 3.47 -8.98
CA ALA A 15 3.73 4.12 -9.08
C ALA A 15 2.84 3.85 -7.84
N HIS A 16 2.91 2.62 -7.32
CA HIS A 16 2.20 2.23 -6.09
C HIS A 16 2.59 3.07 -4.87
N ARG A 17 3.86 3.53 -4.77
CA ARG A 17 4.32 4.37 -3.65
C ARG A 17 3.70 5.76 -3.71
N VAL A 18 3.57 6.31 -4.92
CA VAL A 18 2.92 7.59 -5.16
C VAL A 18 1.43 7.48 -4.82
N ALA A 19 0.74 6.46 -5.32
CA ALA A 19 -0.67 6.23 -5.03
C ALA A 19 -0.92 6.05 -3.53
N TYR A 20 -0.07 5.27 -2.85
CA TYR A 20 -0.16 5.08 -1.41
C TYR A 20 0.06 6.39 -0.64
N TYR A 21 1.06 7.19 -1.03
CA TYR A 21 1.31 8.49 -0.43
C TYR A 21 0.14 9.46 -0.63
N LEU A 22 -0.44 9.53 -1.83
CA LEU A 22 -1.61 10.38 -2.08
C LEU A 22 -2.83 9.99 -1.24
N HIS A 23 -2.98 8.70 -0.91
CA HIS A 23 -4.09 8.22 -0.09
C HIS A 23 -3.87 8.38 1.41
N THR A 24 -2.63 8.19 1.88
CA THR A 24 -2.31 8.04 3.33
C THR A 24 -1.45 9.17 3.90
N GLY A 25 -0.82 9.98 3.05
CA GLY A 25 0.25 10.90 3.42
C GLY A 25 1.59 10.23 3.73
N TYR A 26 1.69 8.89 3.65
CA TYR A 26 2.90 8.15 4.02
C TYR A 26 3.77 7.78 2.81
N TRP A 27 5.01 8.27 2.78
CA TRP A 27 5.95 8.03 1.65
C TRP A 27 6.81 6.76 1.80
N GLY A 28 6.99 6.28 3.03
CA GLY A 28 7.93 5.20 3.35
C GLY A 28 9.38 5.64 3.47
N VAL A 29 10.14 4.92 4.30
CA VAL A 29 11.49 5.29 4.70
C VAL A 29 12.52 4.47 3.93
N GLY A 30 12.58 4.69 2.61
CA GLY A 30 13.66 4.24 1.71
C GLY A 30 14.18 2.80 1.93
N ASN A 31 15.48 2.60 1.69
CA ASN A 31 16.11 1.27 1.72
C ASN A 31 16.56 0.85 3.14
N ARG A 32 16.24 1.60 4.20
CA ARG A 32 16.62 1.23 5.59
C ARG A 32 15.43 1.13 6.55
N GLY A 33 14.23 1.53 6.14
CA GLY A 33 13.05 1.45 6.98
C GLY A 33 11.89 0.70 6.32
N PRO A 34 10.65 0.98 6.77
CA PRO A 34 9.47 0.30 6.28
C PRO A 34 9.28 0.44 4.76
N VAL A 35 8.88 -0.67 4.15
CA VAL A 35 8.59 -0.80 2.73
C VAL A 35 7.07 -0.85 2.52
N ILE A 36 6.62 -0.36 1.35
CA ILE A 36 5.22 -0.49 0.91
C ILE A 36 5.12 -1.81 0.15
N ARG A 37 4.32 -2.74 0.65
CA ARG A 37 4.22 -4.12 0.17
C ARG A 37 2.90 -4.34 -0.55
N HIS A 38 2.92 -5.19 -1.57
CA HIS A 38 1.71 -5.60 -2.28
C HIS A 38 1.13 -6.86 -1.65
N LEU A 39 -0.06 -6.75 -1.05
CA LEU A 39 -0.78 -7.91 -0.51
C LEU A 39 -1.40 -8.78 -1.61
N CYS A 40 -1.62 -8.19 -2.79
CA CYS A 40 -2.14 -8.87 -3.98
C CYS A 40 -1.05 -9.50 -4.87
N HIS A 41 0.23 -9.25 -4.57
CA HIS A 41 1.41 -9.66 -5.35
C HIS A 41 1.35 -9.35 -6.86
N ASN A 42 0.57 -8.34 -7.23
CA ASN A 42 0.57 -7.75 -8.57
C ASN A 42 1.36 -6.45 -8.55
N HIS A 43 2.54 -6.45 -9.16
CA HIS A 43 3.46 -5.31 -9.20
C HIS A 43 2.89 -4.07 -9.92
N ALA A 44 1.96 -4.25 -10.85
CA ALA A 44 1.30 -3.15 -11.56
C ALA A 44 0.17 -2.49 -10.74
N CYS A 45 -0.33 -3.17 -9.70
CA CYS A 45 -1.44 -2.67 -8.89
C CYS A 45 -1.05 -1.41 -8.11
N CYS A 46 -1.88 -0.37 -8.20
CA CYS A 46 -1.68 0.88 -7.45
C CYS A 46 -2.83 1.18 -6.46
N ASN A 47 -3.76 0.24 -6.25
CA ASN A 47 -4.86 0.43 -5.30
C ASN A 47 -4.31 0.52 -3.86
N PRO A 48 -4.47 1.65 -3.15
CA PRO A 48 -3.95 1.81 -1.78
C PRO A 48 -4.45 0.76 -0.79
N ARG A 49 -5.66 0.20 -1.01
CA ARG A 49 -6.21 -0.86 -0.16
C ARG A 49 -5.48 -2.20 -0.31
N HIS A 50 -4.73 -2.39 -1.40
CA HIS A 50 -3.91 -3.59 -1.64
C HIS A 50 -2.44 -3.39 -1.22
N LEU A 51 -2.10 -2.21 -0.69
CA LEU A 51 -0.75 -1.81 -0.32
C LEU A 51 -0.64 -1.62 1.19
N LEU A 52 0.36 -2.21 1.83
CA LEU A 52 0.53 -2.11 3.27
C LEU A 52 1.98 -1.81 3.64
N VAL A 53 2.18 -0.89 4.59
CA VAL A 53 3.49 -0.62 5.15
C VAL A 53 3.91 -1.79 6.02
N GLY A 54 5.16 -2.22 5.90
CA GLY A 54 5.72 -3.23 6.79
C GLY A 54 7.23 -3.32 6.70
N SER A 55 7.82 -4.20 7.48
CA SER A 55 9.24 -4.48 7.39
C SER A 55 9.54 -5.38 6.19
N ARG A 56 10.84 -5.59 5.94
CA ARG A 56 11.29 -6.62 4.98
C ARG A 56 10.87 -8.03 5.39
N SER A 57 10.88 -8.33 6.70
CA SER A 57 10.40 -9.62 7.20
C SER A 57 8.91 -9.79 6.94
N SER A 58 8.09 -8.73 7.06
CA SER A 58 6.68 -8.78 6.66
C SER A 58 6.53 -9.05 5.15
N ASN A 59 7.39 -8.49 4.29
CA ASN A 59 7.36 -8.77 2.85
C ASN A 59 7.72 -10.24 2.54
N VAL A 60 8.68 -10.81 3.26
CA VAL A 60 9.00 -12.24 3.16
C VAL A 60 7.82 -13.10 3.59
N TRP A 61 7.17 -12.75 4.72
CA TRP A 61 5.97 -13.41 5.20
C TRP A 61 4.83 -13.35 4.16
N ASP A 62 4.59 -12.20 3.52
CA ASP A 62 3.56 -12.09 2.48
C ASP A 62 3.82 -13.09 1.34
N SER A 63 5.08 -13.22 0.93
CA SER A 63 5.46 -14.17 -0.11
C SER A 63 5.22 -15.61 0.32
N GLN A 64 5.42 -15.93 1.60
CA GLN A 64 5.13 -17.27 2.15
C GLN A 64 3.62 -17.53 2.19
N MET A 65 2.84 -16.59 2.72
CA MET A 65 1.38 -16.69 2.77
C MET A 65 0.76 -16.86 1.38
N ARG A 66 1.30 -16.16 0.37
CA ARG A 66 0.88 -16.36 -1.03
C ARG A 66 1.11 -17.79 -1.50
N ARG A 67 2.26 -18.38 -1.17
CA ARG A 67 2.58 -19.77 -1.55
C ARG A 67 1.65 -20.77 -0.87
N LEU A 68 1.13 -20.44 0.31
CA LEU A 68 0.11 -21.22 1.02
C LEU A 68 -1.32 -20.94 0.53
N GLY A 69 -1.52 -20.10 -0.48
CA GLY A 69 -2.83 -19.79 -1.04
C GLY A 69 -3.67 -18.81 -0.21
N VAL A 70 -3.06 -18.09 0.73
CA VAL A 70 -3.78 -17.12 1.57
C VAL A 70 -3.97 -15.80 0.82
N ASP A 71 -5.22 -15.33 0.71
CA ASP A 71 -5.53 -14.00 0.19
C ASP A 71 -5.33 -12.93 1.28
N LEU A 72 -4.17 -12.28 1.25
CA LEU A 72 -3.82 -11.23 2.19
C LEU A 72 -4.64 -9.96 2.02
N VAL A 73 -5.21 -9.70 0.83
CA VAL A 73 -6.13 -8.58 0.64
C VAL A 73 -7.42 -8.88 1.41
N ALA A 74 -7.98 -10.07 1.24
CA ALA A 74 -9.18 -10.49 1.98
C ALA A 74 -8.93 -10.45 3.50
N VAL A 75 -7.83 -11.04 3.98
CA VAL A 75 -7.45 -11.01 5.40
C VAL A 75 -7.40 -9.58 5.93
N ARG A 76 -6.73 -8.67 5.21
CA ARG A 76 -6.68 -7.26 5.59
C ARG A 76 -8.06 -6.62 5.67
N MET A 77 -8.91 -6.83 4.66
CA MET A 77 -10.25 -6.23 4.61
C MET A 77 -11.14 -6.74 5.75
N LEU A 78 -10.94 -7.98 6.21
CA LEU A 78 -11.65 -8.55 7.34
C LEU A 78 -11.21 -7.95 8.68
N VAL A 79 -9.92 -7.62 8.83
CA VAL A 79 -9.38 -7.01 10.05
C VAL A 79 -9.66 -5.51 10.10
N GLU A 80 -9.45 -4.80 8.99
CA GLU A 80 -9.57 -3.35 8.90
C GLU A 80 -10.97 -2.86 8.54
N ARG A 81 -12.04 -3.63 8.87
CA ARG A 81 -13.43 -3.34 8.45
C ARG A 81 -13.69 -1.83 8.48
N PRO A 82 -13.81 -1.16 7.32
CA PRO A 82 -14.07 0.26 7.33
C PRO A 82 -15.45 0.40 7.96
N GLN A 83 -15.52 1.14 9.08
CA GLN A 83 -16.78 1.70 9.56
C GLN A 83 -17.43 2.29 8.34
N GLN A 84 -18.56 1.69 7.93
CA GLN A 84 -19.28 2.09 6.73
C GLN A 84 -19.39 3.61 6.81
N ARG A 85 -18.78 4.32 5.86
CA ARG A 85 -19.07 5.73 5.67
C ARG A 85 -20.56 5.76 5.41
N THR A 86 -21.36 5.95 6.44
CA THR A 86 -22.74 6.38 6.32
C THR A 86 -22.59 7.64 5.49
N ARG A 87 -22.96 7.53 4.22
CA ARG A 87 -23.34 8.69 3.44
C ARG A 87 -24.58 9.19 4.15
N VAL A 88 -24.41 9.89 5.27
CA VAL A 88 -25.38 10.88 5.69
C VAL A 88 -25.31 11.85 4.54
N ARG A 89 -26.24 11.68 3.59
CA ARG A 89 -26.56 12.73 2.63
C ARG A 89 -26.69 13.98 3.49
N ALA A 90 -25.80 14.95 3.31
CA ALA A 90 -26.04 16.28 3.82
C ALA A 90 -27.34 16.73 3.13
N ALA A 91 -28.45 16.53 3.82
CA ALA A 91 -29.73 17.12 3.49
C ALA A 91 -29.75 18.44 4.26
N ALA A 92 -29.39 19.52 3.57
CA ALA A 92 -29.78 20.91 3.81
C ALA A 92 -29.16 21.77 2.70
#